data_AF-A0A1N6Q1Q7-F1
#
_entry.id   AF-A0A1N6Q1Q7-F1
#
_cell.length_a   1.000
_cell.length_b   1.000
_cell.length_c   1.000
_cell.angle_alpha   90.00
_cell.angle_beta   90.00
_cell.angle_gamma   90.00
#
_symmetry.space_group_name_H-M   'P 1'
#
loop_
_entity.id
_entity.type
_entity.pdbx_description
1 polymer ?
#
loop_
_entity_poly.entity_id
_entity_poly.type
_entity_poly.pdbx_seq_one_letter_code
_entity_poly.pdbx_strand_id
1 'polypeptide(L)'
;MKRLVGLLVTLVVLVAVAVVADRVAVRATERGAVTAFEQQADDVSGAQIDITGFPFLTQLVRGSLTHVTGSADSASFGGYAISDLQVEADGVSTSEPYRIASGTASGVIAAESLQQVVAEQSGLDVDVTATGGVLSLGFELLGTTITVDVTPRVSGPAELAVDVVAVRTGLGTVSVDDLPSGLSGALSDLRVPLDLPDGVALDSVSAVEGGVRVAVTGTDVVAADLVAS
;
A
#
# COMPACT_ATOMS: atom_id res chain seq x y z
N MET A 1 -22.69 -6.04 -55.95
CA MET A 1 -22.01 -7.13 -55.21
C MET A 1 -20.51 -6.84 -55.00
N LYS A 2 -19.66 -6.78 -56.04
CA LYS A 2 -18.19 -6.58 -55.89
C LYS A 2 -17.78 -5.32 -55.08
N ARG A 3 -18.48 -4.19 -55.26
CA ARG A 3 -18.21 -2.94 -54.51
C ARG A 3 -18.56 -3.04 -53.02
N LEU A 4 -19.63 -3.77 -52.69
CA LEU A 4 -20.04 -4.00 -51.30
C LEU A 4 -19.03 -4.92 -50.59
N VAL A 5 -18.56 -5.96 -51.27
CA VAL A 5 -17.52 -6.87 -50.76
C VAL A 5 -16.21 -6.11 -50.54
N GLY A 6 -15.79 -5.27 -51.50
CA GLY A 6 -14.60 -4.43 -51.34
C GLY A 6 -14.69 -3.48 -50.14
N LEU A 7 -15.82 -2.77 -50.00
CA LEU A 7 -16.07 -1.86 -48.87
C LEU A 7 -16.04 -2.61 -47.52
N LEU A 8 -16.68 -3.79 -47.44
CA LEU A 8 -16.70 -4.60 -46.23
C LEU A 8 -15.29 -5.07 -45.86
N VAL A 9 -14.52 -5.57 -46.83
CA VAL A 9 -13.12 -5.97 -46.61
C VAL A 9 -12.28 -4.79 -46.12
N THR A 10 -12.41 -3.60 -46.74
CA THR A 10 -11.72 -2.40 -46.29
C THR A 10 -12.10 -2.05 -44.85
N LEU A 11 -13.39 -2.10 -44.50
CA LEU A 11 -13.86 -1.80 -43.15
C LEU A 11 -13.29 -2.80 -42.13
N VAL A 12 -13.29 -4.09 -42.45
CA VAL A 12 -12.70 -5.14 -41.60
C VAL A 12 -11.21 -4.90 -41.39
N VAL A 13 -10.46 -4.57 -42.44
CA VAL A 13 -9.03 -4.26 -42.34
C VAL A 13 -8.79 -3.03 -41.46
N LEU A 14 -9.58 -1.97 -41.62
CA LEU A 14 -9.47 -0.78 -40.79
C LEU A 14 -9.77 -1.07 -39.32
N VAL A 15 -10.80 -1.88 -39.04
CA VAL A 15 -11.10 -2.33 -37.67
C VAL A 15 -9.94 -3.14 -37.11
N ALA A 16 -9.37 -4.07 -37.89
CA ALA A 16 -8.21 -4.85 -37.45
C ALA A 16 -7.00 -3.97 -37.13
N VAL A 17 -6.69 -2.98 -37.96
CA VAL A 17 -5.61 -2.02 -37.73
C VAL A 17 -5.87 -1.19 -36.47
N ALA A 18 -7.11 -0.70 -36.28
CA ALA A 18 -7.48 0.06 -35.10
C ALA A 18 -7.32 -0.75 -33.81
N VAL A 19 -7.72 -2.03 -33.82
CA VAL A 19 -7.54 -2.95 -32.67
C VAL A 19 -6.06 -3.16 -32.36
N VAL A 20 -5.21 -3.35 -33.38
CA VAL A 20 -3.77 -3.50 -33.16
C VAL A 20 -3.16 -2.23 -32.59
N ALA A 21 -3.51 -1.06 -33.13
CA ALA A 21 -3.04 0.23 -32.64
C ALA A 21 -3.43 0.45 -31.17
N ASP A 22 -4.68 0.15 -30.81
CA ASP A 22 -5.18 0.22 -29.43
C ASP A 22 -4.34 -0.62 -28.46
N ARG A 23 -4.02 -1.86 -28.86
CA ARG A 23 -3.24 -2.81 -28.05
C ARG A 23 -1.75 -2.48 -27.96
N VAL A 24 -1.21 -1.75 -28.92
CA VAL A 24 0.17 -1.24 -28.84
C VAL A 24 0.22 -0.01 -27.93
N ALA A 25 -0.76 0.88 -28.02
CA ALA A 25 -0.84 2.09 -27.21
C ALA A 25 -0.96 1.79 -25.72
N VAL A 26 -1.83 0.85 -25.33
CA VAL A 26 -1.98 0.47 -23.91
C VAL A 26 -0.67 -0.07 -23.33
N ARG A 27 0.02 -0.99 -24.05
CA ARG A 27 1.30 -1.55 -23.60
C ARG A 27 2.44 -0.53 -23.52
N ALA A 28 2.42 0.48 -24.39
CA ALA A 28 3.38 1.57 -24.30
C ALA A 28 3.10 2.45 -23.07
N THR A 29 1.82 2.68 -22.76
CA THR A 29 1.38 3.45 -21.60
C THR A 29 1.70 2.73 -20.29
N GLU A 30 1.41 1.42 -20.19
CA GLU A 30 1.76 0.58 -19.04
C GLU A 30 3.25 0.65 -18.72
N ARG A 31 4.11 0.45 -19.72
CA ARG A 31 5.57 0.59 -19.55
C ARG A 31 5.98 1.99 -19.09
N GLY A 32 5.41 3.04 -19.69
CA GLY A 32 5.69 4.41 -19.30
C GLY A 32 5.26 4.71 -17.86
N ALA A 33 4.13 4.16 -17.42
CA ALA A 33 3.63 4.29 -16.06
C ALA A 33 4.55 3.58 -15.06
N VAL A 34 5.05 2.37 -15.39
CA VAL A 34 6.05 1.67 -14.56
C VAL A 34 7.32 2.50 -14.42
N THR A 35 7.86 3.01 -15.54
CA THR A 35 9.06 3.87 -15.51
C THR A 35 8.83 5.16 -14.72
N ALA A 36 7.61 5.74 -14.76
CA ALA A 36 7.28 6.91 -13.95
C ALA A 36 7.23 6.58 -12.45
N PHE A 37 6.65 5.44 -12.10
CA PHE A 37 6.59 4.95 -10.72
C PHE A 37 8.00 4.70 -10.16
N GLU A 38 8.85 3.99 -10.90
CA GLU A 38 10.26 3.73 -10.53
C GLU A 38 11.12 5.01 -10.40
N GLN A 39 10.73 6.12 -11.03
CA GLN A 39 11.44 7.40 -10.92
C GLN A 39 10.97 8.25 -9.74
N GLN A 40 9.75 8.03 -9.25
CA GLN A 40 9.12 8.89 -8.25
C GLN A 40 9.09 8.26 -6.85
N ALA A 41 9.11 6.92 -6.78
CA ALA A 41 9.21 6.18 -5.53
C ALA A 41 10.61 5.57 -5.35
N ASP A 42 11.03 5.43 -4.11
CA ASP A 42 12.33 4.86 -3.74
C ASP A 42 12.26 3.34 -3.61
N ASP A 43 13.39 2.66 -3.80
CA ASP A 43 13.58 1.20 -3.63
C ASP A 43 12.54 0.31 -4.35
N VAL A 44 12.02 0.79 -5.47
CA VAL A 44 11.03 0.06 -6.28
C VAL A 44 11.67 -1.16 -6.95
N SER A 45 11.05 -2.32 -6.78
CA SER A 45 11.41 -3.53 -7.53
C SER A 45 10.17 -4.33 -7.94
N GLY A 46 10.27 -5.07 -9.06
CA GLY A 46 9.19 -5.94 -9.54
C GLY A 46 7.91 -5.19 -9.97
N ALA A 47 8.01 -3.90 -10.30
CA ALA A 47 6.85 -3.09 -10.63
C ALA A 47 6.14 -3.52 -11.91
N GLN A 48 4.82 -3.66 -11.83
CA GLN A 48 3.94 -3.96 -12.95
C GLN A 48 2.69 -3.09 -12.87
N ILE A 49 2.23 -2.60 -14.02
CA ILE A 49 0.97 -1.86 -14.16
C ILE A 49 0.21 -2.44 -15.34
N ASP A 50 -1.07 -2.71 -15.13
CA ASP A 50 -1.98 -3.23 -16.14
C ASP A 50 -3.18 -2.28 -16.26
N ILE A 51 -3.45 -1.82 -17.49
CA ILE A 51 -4.57 -0.93 -17.78
C ILE A 51 -5.62 -1.72 -18.55
N THR A 52 -6.78 -1.91 -17.92
CA THR A 52 -7.86 -2.69 -18.52
C THR A 52 -8.92 -1.80 -19.19
N GLY A 53 -9.88 -2.46 -19.85
CA GLY A 53 -10.92 -1.82 -20.65
C GLY A 53 -10.54 -1.68 -22.14
N PHE A 54 -11.55 -1.83 -22.99
CA PHE A 54 -11.37 -1.84 -24.45
C PHE A 54 -12.48 -1.03 -25.14
N PRO A 55 -12.15 -0.20 -26.16
CA PRO A 55 -10.80 0.16 -26.62
C PRO A 55 -10.12 1.19 -25.71
N PHE A 56 -8.83 1.01 -25.38
CA PHE A 56 -8.03 1.93 -24.59
C PHE A 56 -8.04 3.37 -25.14
N LEU A 57 -7.85 3.56 -26.43
CA LEU A 57 -7.84 4.88 -27.07
C LEU A 57 -9.18 5.61 -26.92
N THR A 58 -10.28 4.86 -26.85
CA THR A 58 -11.61 5.46 -26.59
C THR A 58 -11.73 5.93 -25.15
N GLN A 59 -11.13 5.21 -24.19
CA GLN A 59 -11.07 5.64 -22.80
C GLN A 59 -10.25 6.93 -22.64
N LEU A 60 -9.11 7.02 -23.33
CA LEU A 60 -8.27 8.21 -23.35
C LEU A 60 -9.02 9.43 -23.90
N VAL A 61 -9.78 9.27 -24.98
CA VAL A 61 -10.65 10.34 -25.52
C VAL A 61 -11.77 10.72 -24.56
N ARG A 62 -12.30 9.76 -23.80
CA ARG A 62 -13.32 10.00 -22.77
C ARG A 62 -12.75 10.73 -21.55
N GLY A 63 -11.44 10.73 -21.36
CA GLY A 63 -10.76 11.41 -20.26
C GLY A 63 -10.60 10.55 -19.00
N SER A 64 -10.94 9.25 -19.04
CA SER A 64 -10.89 8.37 -17.87
C SER A 64 -10.61 6.92 -18.25
N LEU A 65 -9.66 6.30 -17.57
CA LEU A 65 -9.42 4.86 -17.57
C LEU A 65 -10.41 4.19 -16.61
N THR A 66 -11.04 3.13 -17.07
CA THR A 66 -12.07 2.44 -16.27
C THR A 66 -11.46 1.77 -15.06
N HIS A 67 -10.34 1.06 -15.25
CA HIS A 67 -9.77 0.20 -14.24
C HIS A 67 -8.27 -0.04 -14.51
N VAL A 68 -7.45 0.20 -13.49
CA VAL A 68 -5.98 0.09 -13.50
C VAL A 68 -5.56 -0.72 -12.29
N THR A 69 -4.70 -1.71 -12.50
CA THR A 69 -4.07 -2.47 -11.41
C THR A 69 -2.57 -2.24 -11.44
N GLY A 70 -1.95 -2.22 -10.26
CA GLY A 70 -0.51 -2.12 -10.11
C GLY A 70 -0.01 -3.08 -9.03
N SER A 71 1.22 -3.53 -9.16
CA SER A 71 1.90 -4.32 -8.14
C SER A 71 3.39 -3.99 -8.12
N ALA A 72 4.03 -4.19 -6.96
CA ALA A 72 5.49 -4.16 -6.83
C ALA A 72 5.94 -5.14 -5.74
N ASP A 73 7.10 -5.76 -5.93
CA ASP A 73 7.68 -6.67 -4.94
C ASP A 73 8.18 -5.88 -3.72
N SER A 74 8.77 -4.71 -3.97
CA SER A 74 9.18 -3.74 -2.94
C SER A 74 9.01 -2.30 -3.43
N ALA A 75 8.77 -1.39 -2.49
CA ALA A 75 8.83 0.06 -2.67
C ALA A 75 8.93 0.76 -1.29
N SER A 76 9.42 1.99 -1.25
CA SER A 76 9.49 2.81 -0.04
C SER A 76 8.55 4.02 -0.14
N PHE A 77 7.71 4.25 0.87
CA PHE A 77 6.77 5.37 0.97
C PHE A 77 6.78 5.97 2.38
N GLY A 78 6.79 7.29 2.52
CA GLY A 78 6.78 7.94 3.84
C GLY A 78 7.88 7.48 4.83
N GLY A 79 9.00 6.96 4.34
CA GLY A 79 10.06 6.35 5.17
C GLY A 79 9.83 4.89 5.58
N TYR A 80 8.75 4.26 5.10
CA TYR A 80 8.44 2.86 5.33
C TYR A 80 8.82 2.01 4.14
N ALA A 81 9.57 0.92 4.39
CA ALA A 81 9.79 -0.12 3.40
C ALA A 81 8.55 -1.00 3.31
N ILE A 82 7.96 -1.09 2.12
CA ILE A 82 6.77 -1.86 1.82
C ILE A 82 7.14 -2.99 0.87
N SER A 83 6.63 -4.18 1.15
CA SER A 83 6.72 -5.36 0.28
C SER A 83 5.33 -5.87 -0.11
N ASP A 84 5.25 -6.66 -1.18
CA ASP A 84 3.97 -7.23 -1.69
C ASP A 84 2.91 -6.13 -1.91
N LEU A 85 3.32 -5.05 -2.58
CA LEU A 85 2.46 -3.92 -2.89
C LEU A 85 1.48 -4.33 -3.99
N GLN A 86 0.19 -4.10 -3.75
CA GLN A 86 -0.88 -4.29 -4.72
C GLN A 86 -1.81 -3.09 -4.68
N VAL A 87 -2.23 -2.60 -5.85
CA VAL A 87 -3.07 -1.42 -6.02
C VAL A 87 -4.13 -1.69 -7.07
N GLU A 88 -5.35 -1.27 -6.80
CA GLU A 88 -6.48 -1.30 -7.71
C GLU A 88 -7.12 0.09 -7.74
N ALA A 89 -7.34 0.63 -8.94
CA ALA A 89 -7.87 1.97 -9.12
C ALA A 89 -8.91 2.00 -10.23
N ASP A 90 -10.09 2.52 -9.90
CA ASP A 90 -11.20 2.72 -10.81
C ASP A 90 -11.37 4.18 -11.17
N GLY A 91 -11.76 4.43 -12.42
CA GLY A 91 -12.09 5.79 -12.89
C GLY A 91 -10.90 6.75 -12.85
N VAL A 92 -9.71 6.29 -13.24
CA VAL A 92 -8.48 7.10 -13.24
C VAL A 92 -8.54 8.14 -14.35
N SER A 93 -8.61 9.42 -14.02
CA SER A 93 -8.65 10.49 -15.00
C SER A 93 -7.33 10.57 -15.80
N THR A 94 -7.40 10.94 -17.08
CA THR A 94 -6.22 11.02 -17.95
C THR A 94 -5.70 12.45 -18.14
N SER A 95 -6.20 13.40 -17.37
CA SER A 95 -5.83 14.81 -17.42
C SER A 95 -5.68 15.37 -16.01
N GLU A 96 -4.80 16.36 -15.86
CA GLU A 96 -4.58 17.00 -14.58
C GLU A 96 -5.83 17.76 -14.08
N PRO A 97 -6.13 17.72 -12.76
CA PRO A 97 -5.46 16.90 -11.75
C PRO A 97 -5.82 15.40 -11.92
N TYR A 98 -4.80 14.53 -11.93
CA TYR A 98 -5.00 13.10 -12.08
C TYR A 98 -5.71 12.53 -10.84
N ARG A 99 -7.01 12.28 -10.96
CA ARG A 99 -7.87 11.75 -9.90
C ARG A 99 -8.17 10.26 -10.08
N ILE A 100 -8.28 9.56 -8.97
CA ILE A 100 -8.75 8.19 -8.85
C ILE A 100 -10.11 8.25 -8.18
N ALA A 101 -11.16 7.78 -8.88
CA ALA A 101 -12.52 7.86 -8.36
C ALA A 101 -12.70 6.99 -7.11
N SER A 102 -12.20 5.76 -7.18
CA SER A 102 -12.13 4.83 -6.05
C SER A 102 -10.99 3.84 -6.24
N GLY A 103 -10.49 3.25 -5.17
CA GLY A 103 -9.46 2.23 -5.26
C GLY A 103 -9.15 1.57 -3.94
N THR A 104 -8.31 0.55 -3.99
CA THR A 104 -7.73 -0.14 -2.84
C THR A 104 -6.22 -0.26 -3.02
N ALA A 105 -5.50 -0.30 -1.91
CA ALA A 105 -4.09 -0.66 -1.92
C ALA A 105 -3.78 -1.53 -0.70
N SER A 106 -2.85 -2.46 -0.85
CA SER A 106 -2.35 -3.27 0.25
C SER A 106 -0.87 -3.52 0.12
N GLY A 107 -0.18 -3.67 1.25
CA GLY A 107 1.23 -4.02 1.30
C GLY A 107 1.63 -4.44 2.71
N VAL A 108 2.87 -4.89 2.85
CA VAL A 108 3.47 -5.28 4.12
C VAL A 108 4.56 -4.29 4.50
N ILE A 109 4.32 -3.51 5.56
CA ILE A 109 5.30 -2.62 6.16
C ILE A 109 6.30 -3.47 6.93
N ALA A 110 7.58 -3.34 6.61
CA ALA A 110 8.66 -4.07 7.26
C ALA A 110 8.73 -3.74 8.76
N ALA A 111 8.98 -4.76 9.59
CA ALA A 111 9.13 -4.58 11.03
C ALA A 111 10.26 -3.60 11.39
N GLU A 112 11.34 -3.58 10.61
CA GLU A 112 12.46 -2.63 10.77
C GLU A 112 12.02 -1.17 10.60
N SER A 113 11.14 -0.86 9.65
CA SER A 113 10.61 0.50 9.51
C SER A 113 9.73 0.90 10.69
N LEU A 114 8.98 -0.04 11.26
CA LEU A 114 8.19 0.21 12.48
C LEU A 114 9.08 0.43 13.70
N GLN A 115 10.23 -0.25 13.77
CA GLN A 115 11.18 -0.13 14.85
C GLN A 115 11.63 1.32 15.05
N GLN A 116 11.97 2.02 13.97
CA GLN A 116 12.41 3.41 14.03
C GLN A 116 11.32 4.32 14.63
N VAL A 117 10.08 4.18 14.18
CA VAL A 117 8.96 5.01 14.66
C VAL A 117 8.63 4.71 16.12
N VAL A 118 8.64 3.44 16.52
CA VAL A 118 8.41 3.05 17.90
C VAL A 118 9.53 3.56 18.80
N ALA A 119 10.79 3.49 18.36
CA ALA A 119 11.93 4.00 19.11
C ALA A 119 11.85 5.53 19.29
N GLU A 120 11.47 6.27 18.26
CA GLU A 120 11.30 7.73 18.32
C GLU A 120 10.17 8.15 19.27
N GLN A 121 9.04 7.44 19.26
CA GLN A 121 7.89 7.76 20.14
C GLN A 121 8.11 7.33 21.59
N SER A 122 8.66 6.14 21.80
CA SER A 122 8.85 5.57 23.14
C SER A 122 10.13 6.07 23.82
N GLY A 123 11.11 6.54 23.04
CA GLY A 123 12.46 6.86 23.52
C GLY A 123 13.27 5.63 23.96
N LEU A 124 12.81 4.43 23.61
CA LEU A 124 13.45 3.17 23.93
C LEU A 124 14.12 2.57 22.69
N ASP A 125 15.22 1.87 22.90
CA ASP A 125 15.78 0.98 21.87
C ASP A 125 14.94 -0.30 21.85
N VAL A 126 14.00 -0.35 20.91
CA VAL A 126 13.06 -1.45 20.73
C VAL A 126 13.51 -2.26 19.52
N ASP A 127 13.44 -3.58 19.60
CA ASP A 127 13.53 -4.53 18.49
C ASP A 127 12.12 -4.97 18.13
N VAL A 128 11.75 -4.86 16.85
CA VAL A 128 10.41 -5.23 16.37
C VAL A 128 10.51 -6.45 15.49
N THR A 129 9.83 -7.52 15.90
CA THR A 129 9.71 -8.74 15.10
C THR A 129 8.24 -9.10 14.90
N ALA A 130 7.94 -9.80 13.81
CA ALA A 130 6.58 -10.20 13.49
C ALA A 130 6.56 -11.69 13.14
N THR A 131 5.85 -12.50 13.92
CA THR A 131 5.79 -13.96 13.75
C THR A 131 4.42 -14.48 14.19
N GLY A 132 3.83 -15.36 13.37
CA GLY A 132 2.63 -16.09 13.77
C GLY A 132 1.40 -15.21 14.05
N GLY A 133 1.28 -14.06 13.39
CA GLY A 133 0.15 -13.15 13.55
C GLY A 133 0.27 -12.18 14.74
N VAL A 134 1.45 -12.08 15.35
CA VAL A 134 1.72 -11.21 16.50
C VAL A 134 3.00 -10.42 16.22
N LEU A 135 3.04 -9.16 16.68
CA LEU A 135 4.24 -8.34 16.74
C LEU A 135 4.86 -8.47 18.12
N SER A 136 6.15 -8.75 18.19
CA SER A 136 6.89 -8.80 19.44
C SER A 136 7.83 -7.59 19.51
N LEU A 137 7.63 -6.75 20.52
CA LEU A 137 8.44 -5.57 20.83
C LEU A 137 9.42 -5.93 21.95
N GLY A 138 10.70 -6.13 21.62
CA GLY A 138 11.76 -6.44 22.58
C GLY A 138 12.51 -5.18 23.00
N PHE A 139 12.75 -4.97 24.29
CA PHE A 139 13.62 -3.88 24.76
C PHE A 139 14.29 -4.23 26.09
N GLU A 140 15.40 -3.56 26.40
CA GLU A 140 16.10 -3.73 27.67
C GLU A 140 15.64 -2.70 28.71
N LEU A 141 15.27 -3.18 29.89
CA LEU A 141 14.93 -2.32 31.03
C LEU A 141 15.66 -2.82 32.28
N LEU A 142 16.49 -1.96 32.87
CA LEU A 142 17.27 -2.28 34.09
C LEU A 142 18.11 -3.57 33.96
N GLY A 143 18.65 -3.85 32.76
CA GLY A 143 19.45 -5.05 32.47
C GLY A 143 18.64 -6.33 32.33
N THR A 144 17.31 -6.23 32.18
CA THR A 144 16.41 -7.35 31.88
C THR A 144 15.74 -7.13 30.54
N THR A 145 15.74 -8.15 29.69
CA THR A 145 14.98 -8.15 28.43
C THR A 145 13.49 -8.30 28.72
N ILE A 146 12.71 -7.35 28.20
CA ILE A 146 11.24 -7.38 28.20
C ILE A 146 10.79 -7.56 26.76
N THR A 147 9.85 -8.47 26.53
CA THR A 147 9.21 -8.65 25.22
C THR A 147 7.72 -8.45 25.38
N VAL A 148 7.14 -7.56 24.59
CA VAL A 148 5.70 -7.30 24.58
C VAL A 148 5.12 -7.81 23.28
N ASP A 149 4.26 -8.81 23.38
CA ASP A 149 3.51 -9.35 22.26
C ASP A 149 2.25 -8.50 22.06
N VAL A 150 2.09 -7.94 20.87
CA VAL A 150 0.99 -7.05 20.50
C VAL A 150 0.34 -7.42 19.18
N THR A 151 -0.92 -7.05 19.01
CA THR A 151 -1.67 -7.19 17.75
C THR A 151 -2.05 -5.81 17.23
N PRO A 152 -1.76 -5.49 15.95
CA PRO A 152 -2.17 -4.21 15.37
C PRO A 152 -3.69 -4.15 15.18
N ARG A 153 -4.27 -2.96 15.37
CA ARG A 153 -5.67 -2.66 15.08
C ARG A 153 -5.80 -1.29 14.42
N VAL A 154 -6.87 -1.12 13.64
CA VAL A 154 -7.26 0.19 13.11
C VAL A 154 -7.87 1.01 14.25
N SER A 155 -7.33 2.20 14.52
CA SER A 155 -7.88 3.12 15.53
C SER A 155 -8.48 4.39 14.91
N GLY A 156 -8.17 4.68 13.65
CA GLY A 156 -8.70 5.82 12.91
C GLY A 156 -8.42 5.67 11.41
N PRO A 157 -8.90 6.62 10.58
CA PRO A 157 -8.74 6.55 9.13
C PRO A 157 -7.27 6.60 8.68
N ALA A 158 -6.37 7.14 9.48
CA ALA A 158 -4.93 7.17 9.20
C ALA A 158 -4.10 6.82 10.45
N GLU A 159 -4.65 5.97 11.33
CA GLU A 159 -4.04 5.69 12.62
C GLU A 159 -4.11 4.21 12.97
N LEU A 160 -2.94 3.62 13.18
CA LEU A 160 -2.76 2.28 13.71
C LEU A 160 -2.54 2.37 15.22
N ALA A 161 -3.21 1.48 15.97
CA ALA A 161 -2.91 1.26 17.38
C ALA A 161 -2.56 -0.21 17.60
N VAL A 162 -2.06 -0.54 18.79
CA VAL A 162 -1.74 -1.92 19.15
C VAL A 162 -2.50 -2.34 20.41
N ASP A 163 -2.91 -3.61 20.44
CA ASP A 163 -3.45 -4.27 21.63
C ASP A 163 -2.38 -5.19 22.22
N VAL A 164 -2.13 -5.05 23.53
CA VAL A 164 -1.18 -5.93 24.22
C VAL A 164 -1.81 -7.30 24.43
N VAL A 165 -1.14 -8.34 23.95
CA VAL A 165 -1.52 -9.75 24.09
C VAL A 165 -0.85 -10.37 25.31
N ALA A 166 0.46 -10.19 25.43
CA ALA A 166 1.24 -10.75 26.53
C ALA A 166 2.50 -9.93 26.78
N VAL A 167 2.96 -9.94 28.03
CA VAL A 167 4.26 -9.39 28.40
C VAL A 167 5.14 -10.53 28.90
N ARG A 168 6.32 -10.69 28.32
CA ARG A 168 7.27 -11.75 28.63
C ARG A 168 8.52 -11.13 29.20
N THR A 169 9.00 -11.72 30.28
CA THR A 169 10.22 -11.30 30.99
C THR A 169 11.12 -12.52 31.19
N GLY A 170 12.36 -12.30 31.62
CA GLY A 170 13.26 -13.39 32.04
C GLY A 170 12.70 -14.26 33.18
N LEU A 171 11.66 -13.81 33.88
CA LEU A 171 11.01 -14.52 34.99
C LEU A 171 9.71 -15.24 34.59
N GLY A 172 9.22 -15.04 33.36
CA GLY A 172 7.97 -15.64 32.86
C GLY A 172 7.04 -14.62 32.21
N THR A 173 5.81 -15.06 31.90
CA THR A 173 4.75 -14.22 31.35
C THR A 173 4.02 -13.48 32.47
N VAL A 174 3.80 -12.19 32.26
CA VAL A 174 3.20 -11.24 33.22
C VAL A 174 2.03 -10.54 32.52
N SER A 175 0.98 -10.18 33.27
CA SER A 175 -0.15 -9.41 32.72
C SER A 175 0.27 -7.96 32.50
N VAL A 176 -0.31 -7.28 31.50
CA VAL A 176 -0.03 -5.86 31.27
C VAL A 176 -0.43 -4.99 32.48
N ASP A 177 -1.47 -5.41 33.22
CA ASP A 177 -1.95 -4.73 34.43
C ASP A 177 -0.98 -4.85 35.61
N ASP A 178 -0.10 -5.87 35.60
CA ASP A 178 0.91 -6.09 36.63
C ASP A 178 2.19 -5.27 36.34
N LEU A 179 2.26 -4.60 35.19
CA LEU A 179 3.36 -3.69 34.87
C LEU A 179 3.27 -2.39 35.68
N PRO A 180 4.42 -1.75 35.95
CA PRO A 180 4.42 -0.39 36.48
C PRO A 180 3.55 0.53 35.60
N SER A 181 2.67 1.31 36.24
CA SER A 181 1.67 2.16 35.56
C SER A 181 2.21 3.04 34.42
N GLY A 182 3.47 3.48 34.49
CA GLY A 182 4.11 4.23 33.40
C GLY A 182 4.34 3.41 32.13
N LEU A 183 4.62 2.11 32.25
CA LEU A 183 4.85 1.20 31.13
C LEU A 183 3.53 0.71 30.53
N SER A 184 2.55 0.36 31.37
CA SER A 184 1.23 -0.06 30.86
C SER A 184 0.52 1.07 30.11
N GLY A 185 0.64 2.32 30.57
CA GLY A 185 0.14 3.50 29.84
C GLY A 185 0.86 3.69 28.50
N ALA A 186 2.20 3.69 28.49
CA ALA A 186 2.98 3.87 27.26
C ALA A 186 2.67 2.81 26.19
N LEU A 187 2.42 1.56 26.59
CA LEU A 187 2.06 0.48 25.66
C LEU A 187 0.60 0.59 25.17
N SER A 188 -0.33 0.96 26.06
CA SER A 188 -1.76 1.08 25.70
C SER A 188 -2.05 2.31 24.83
N ASP A 189 -1.22 3.35 24.96
CA ASP A 189 -1.31 4.61 24.22
C ASP A 189 -0.44 4.63 22.95
N LEU A 190 0.24 3.53 22.61
CA LEU A 190 1.07 3.48 21.41
C LEU A 190 0.21 3.61 20.15
N ARG A 191 0.43 4.70 19.43
CA ARG A 191 -0.28 5.05 18.19
C ARG A 191 0.72 5.35 17.10
N VAL A 192 0.58 4.69 15.97
CA VAL A 192 1.42 4.93 14.80
C VAL A 192 0.57 5.72 13.80
N PRO A 193 0.76 7.05 13.67
CA PRO A 193 0.12 7.81 12.61
C PRO A 193 0.69 7.35 11.27
N LEU A 194 -0.17 7.22 10.27
CA LEU A 194 0.21 6.99 8.89
C LEU A 194 0.01 8.29 8.12
N ASP A 195 0.99 8.66 7.30
CA ASP A 195 0.83 9.79 6.37
C ASP A 195 0.01 9.29 5.19
N LEU A 196 -1.32 9.47 5.25
CA LEU A 196 -2.24 9.07 4.20
C LEU A 196 -2.84 10.32 3.54
N PRO A 197 -2.91 10.37 2.20
CA PRO A 197 -3.47 11.52 1.51
C PRO A 197 -4.97 11.63 1.69
N ASP A 198 -5.50 12.82 1.41
CA ASP A 198 -6.94 13.07 1.46
C ASP A 198 -7.72 12.07 0.59
N GLY A 199 -8.81 11.55 1.17
CA GLY A 199 -9.64 10.54 0.52
C GLY A 199 -9.16 9.10 0.67
N VAL A 200 -8.01 8.86 1.31
CA VAL A 200 -7.52 7.51 1.68
C VAL A 200 -7.80 7.22 3.15
N ALA A 201 -8.27 6.00 3.43
CA ALA A 201 -8.53 5.52 4.76
C ALA A 201 -8.03 4.08 4.96
N LEU A 202 -7.44 3.83 6.12
CA LEU A 202 -7.06 2.54 6.63
C LEU A 202 -8.28 1.64 6.80
N ASP A 203 -8.29 0.52 6.08
CA ASP A 203 -9.38 -0.46 6.09
C ASP A 203 -9.08 -1.62 7.06
N SER A 204 -7.88 -2.20 6.95
CA SER A 204 -7.48 -3.29 7.82
C SER A 204 -5.97 -3.33 8.07
N VAL A 205 -5.61 -3.90 9.22
CA VAL A 205 -4.22 -4.15 9.61
C VAL A 205 -4.11 -5.53 10.24
N SER A 206 -3.02 -6.22 9.96
CA SER A 206 -2.73 -7.54 10.55
C SER A 206 -1.24 -7.78 10.60
N ALA A 207 -0.75 -8.38 11.68
CA ALA A 207 0.63 -8.81 11.74
C ALA A 207 0.84 -10.04 10.85
N VAL A 208 1.90 -10.03 10.07
CA VAL A 208 2.31 -11.12 9.17
C VAL A 208 3.78 -11.43 9.40
N GLU A 209 4.30 -12.47 8.76
CA GLU A 209 5.74 -12.75 8.85
C GLU A 209 6.54 -11.56 8.30
N GLY A 210 7.49 -11.05 9.10
CA GLY A 210 8.37 -9.96 8.71
C GLY A 210 7.79 -8.54 8.84
N GLY A 211 6.50 -8.36 9.18
CA GLY A 211 5.95 -7.02 9.34
C GLY A 211 4.45 -6.94 9.61
N VAL A 212 3.85 -5.82 9.20
CA VAL A 212 2.41 -5.56 9.31
C VAL A 212 1.82 -5.39 7.92
N ARG A 213 0.86 -6.26 7.58
CA ARG A 213 0.04 -6.07 6.39
C ARG A 213 -0.99 -5.00 6.66
N VAL A 214 -1.03 -4.03 5.76
CA VAL A 214 -1.95 -2.91 5.77
C VAL A 214 -2.78 -2.95 4.49
N ALA A 215 -4.07 -2.65 4.60
CA ALA A 215 -4.94 -2.36 3.47
C ALA A 215 -5.63 -1.02 3.66
N VAL A 216 -5.71 -0.24 2.58
CA VAL A 216 -6.35 1.07 2.53
C VAL A 216 -7.38 1.11 1.41
N THR A 217 -8.37 1.96 1.58
CA THR A 217 -9.39 2.29 0.57
C THR A 217 -9.28 3.77 0.24
N GLY A 218 -9.47 4.11 -1.04
CA GLY A 218 -9.40 5.48 -1.55
C GLY A 218 -10.70 5.89 -2.23
N THR A 219 -11.11 7.14 -2.05
CA THR A 219 -12.21 7.76 -2.81
C THR A 219 -11.83 9.19 -3.16
N ASP A 220 -11.95 9.55 -4.44
CA ASP A 220 -11.60 10.87 -4.99
C ASP A 220 -10.17 11.33 -4.64
N VAL A 221 -9.21 10.43 -4.82
CA VAL A 221 -7.80 10.64 -4.45
C VAL A 221 -7.04 11.29 -5.60
N VAL A 222 -6.20 12.29 -5.30
CA VAL A 222 -5.29 12.88 -6.28
C VAL A 222 -4.01 12.04 -6.33
N ALA A 223 -3.65 11.56 -7.52
CA ALA A 223 -2.55 10.62 -7.69
C ALA A 223 -1.18 11.19 -7.29
N ALA A 224 -0.99 12.52 -7.36
CA ALA A 224 0.23 13.17 -6.93
C ALA A 224 0.45 13.05 -5.41
N ASP A 225 -0.63 13.01 -4.63
CA ASP A 225 -0.56 12.96 -3.17
C ASP A 225 -0.14 11.56 -2.68
N LEU A 226 -0.36 10.52 -3.49
CA LEU A 226 0.04 9.13 -3.19
C LEU A 226 1.56 8.89 -3.18
N VAL A 227 2.34 9.74 -3.85
CA VAL A 227 3.81 9.59 -3.93
C VAL A 227 4.55 10.65 -3.12
N ALA A 228 3.81 11.62 -2.57
CA ALA A 228 4.35 12.61 -1.65
C ALA A 228 4.23 12.18 -0.17
N SER A 229 3.40 11.16 0.10
CA SER A 229 3.10 10.63 1.44
C SER A 229 3.93 9.39 1.75
#